data_AF-A0A962RAC6-F1
#
_entry.id   AF-A0A962RAC6-F1
#
_cell.length_a   1.000
_cell.length_b   1.000
_cell.length_c   1.000
_cell.angle_alpha   90.00
_cell.angle_beta   90.00
_cell.angle_gamma   90.00
#
_symmetry.space_group_name_H-M   'P 1'
#
loop_
_entity.id
_entity.type
_entity.pdbx_description
1 polymer ?
#
loop_
_entity_poly.entity_id
_entity_poly.type
_entity_poly.pdbx_seq_one_letter_code
_entity_poly.pdbx_strand_id
1 'polypeptide(L)' 'ILREARQYDADKLLVIASQDVVDRMHEEESASVAELEAFIRKPIRFQAETHYTQEQFDVVLM' A
#
# COMPACT_ATOMS: atom_id res chain seq x y z
N ILE A 1 18.40 17.34 20.93
CA ILE A 1 17.35 17.66 19.95
C ILE A 1 16.89 16.33 19.38
N LEU A 2 15.83 15.74 19.95
CA LEU A 2 15.30 14.43 19.59
C LEU A 2 14.32 14.64 18.42
N ARG A 3 14.80 14.49 17.19
CA ARG A 3 14.10 14.91 15.96
C ARG A 3 13.71 13.75 15.03
N GLU A 4 13.79 12.50 15.47
CA GLU A 4 13.63 11.35 14.55
C GLU A 4 12.47 10.40 14.91
N ALA A 5 11.80 10.55 16.05
CA ALA A 5 10.82 9.57 16.53
C ALA A 5 9.33 9.92 16.26
N ARG A 6 9.04 11.04 15.58
CA ARG A 6 7.65 11.51 15.35
C ARG A 6 7.18 11.47 13.90
N GLN A 7 8.00 10.98 12.97
CA GLN A 7 7.77 11.31 11.55
C GLN A 7 6.78 10.43 10.80
N TYR A 8 6.38 9.24 11.26
CA TYR A 8 5.36 8.47 10.55
C TYR A 8 4.53 7.59 11.50
N ASP A 9 3.73 8.24 12.34
CA ASP A 9 2.51 7.60 12.86
C ASP A 9 1.49 7.55 11.70
N ALA A 10 1.85 6.81 10.64
CA ALA A 10 1.00 6.66 9.49
C ALA A 10 -0.08 5.64 9.86
N ASP A 11 -1.28 6.10 10.17
CA ASP A 11 -2.42 5.25 10.48
C ASP A 11 -2.79 4.33 9.30
N LYS A 12 -2.39 4.69 8.07
CA LYS A 12 -2.77 3.95 6.85
C LYS A 12 -1.63 3.88 5.83
N LEU A 13 -1.66 2.81 5.03
CA LEU A 13 -0.75 2.63 3.89
C LEU A 13 -1.52 2.85 2.59
N LEU A 14 -0.94 3.59 1.66
CA LEU A 14 -1.43 3.72 0.29
C LEU A 14 -0.40 3.16 -0.67
N VAL A 15 -0.79 2.14 -1.42
CA VAL A 15 0.01 1.54 -2.49
C VAL A 15 -0.57 2.03 -3.81
N ILE A 16 0.23 2.76 -4.57
CA ILE A 16 -0.10 3.23 -5.92
C ILE A 16 0.60 2.31 -6.89
N ALA A 17 -0.14 1.64 -7.77
CA ALA A 17 0.42 0.70 -8.73
C ALA A 17 -0.35 0.77 -10.05
N SER A 18 0.11 0.05 -11.07
CA SER A 18 -0.65 -0.06 -12.31
C SER A 18 -2.02 -0.70 -12.07
N GLN A 19 -2.98 -0.38 -12.93
CA GLN A 19 -4.34 -0.91 -12.83
C GLN A 19 -4.37 -2.45 -12.78
N ASP A 20 -3.58 -3.12 -13.64
CA ASP A 20 -3.50 -4.58 -13.69
C ASP A 20 -3.02 -5.20 -12.36
N VAL A 21 -2.09 -4.53 -11.67
CA VAL A 21 -1.60 -4.96 -10.36
C VAL A 21 -2.67 -4.73 -9.29
N VAL A 22 -3.34 -3.58 -9.30
CA VAL A 22 -4.40 -3.28 -8.32
C VAL A 22 -5.58 -4.24 -8.45
N ASP A 23 -6.02 -4.51 -9.67
CA ASP A 23 -7.10 -5.47 -9.94
C ASP A 23 -6.69 -6.88 -9.46
N ARG A 24 -5.45 -7.31 -9.75
CA ARG A 24 -4.91 -8.58 -9.23
C ARG A 24 -4.86 -8.64 -7.70
N MET A 25 -4.45 -7.55 -7.04
CA MET A 25 -4.42 -7.49 -5.57
C MET A 25 -5.84 -7.54 -4.96
N HIS A 26 -6.83 -7.00 -5.67
CA HIS A 26 -8.23 -7.02 -5.22
C HIS A 26 -8.92 -8.35 -5.47
N GLU A 27 -8.64 -9.01 -6.59
CA GLU A 27 -9.32 -10.23 -7.00
C GLU A 27 -8.56 -11.50 -6.61
N GLU A 28 -7.30 -11.61 -6.99
CA GLU A 28 -6.50 -12.84 -6.85
C GLU A 28 -5.76 -12.92 -5.51
N GLU A 29 -5.17 -11.82 -5.06
CA GLU A 29 -4.32 -11.79 -3.85
C GLU A 29 -5.00 -11.17 -2.62
N SER A 30 -6.33 -11.08 -2.63
CA SER A 30 -7.12 -10.51 -1.53
C SER A 30 -6.80 -11.14 -0.16
N ALA A 31 -6.54 -12.45 -0.11
CA ALA A 31 -6.13 -13.14 1.11
C ALA A 31 -4.74 -12.69 1.61
N SER A 32 -3.77 -12.56 0.70
CA SER A 32 -2.42 -12.11 1.01
C SER A 32 -2.39 -10.65 1.48
N VAL A 33 -3.24 -9.80 0.90
CA VAL A 33 -3.46 -8.42 1.36
C VAL A 33 -4.02 -8.42 2.79
N ALA A 34 -5.04 -9.23 3.08
CA ALA A 34 -5.65 -9.30 4.41
C ALA A 34 -4.65 -9.81 5.47
N GLU A 35 -3.80 -10.77 5.14
CA GLU A 35 -2.71 -11.21 6.03
C GLU A 35 -1.70 -10.09 6.28
N LEU A 36 -1.36 -9.31 5.25
CA LEU A 36 -0.45 -8.17 5.38
C LEU A 36 -1.06 -7.05 6.25
N GLU A 37 -2.34 -6.73 6.07
CA GLU A 37 -3.08 -5.79 6.92
C GLU A 37 -3.11 -6.26 8.38
N ALA A 38 -3.33 -7.56 8.62
CA ALA A 38 -3.31 -8.14 9.97
C ALA A 38 -1.92 -8.12 10.61
N PHE A 39 -0.87 -8.34 9.81
CA PHE A 39 0.52 -8.32 10.25
C PHE A 39 0.98 -6.91 10.63
N ILE A 40 0.74 -5.94 9.75
CA ILE A 40 1.13 -4.53 9.95
C ILE A 40 0.16 -3.83 10.93
N ARG A 41 -1.03 -4.40 11.15
CA ARG A 41 -2.14 -3.85 11.95
C ARG A 41 -2.58 -2.45 11.49
N LYS A 42 -2.45 -2.20 10.19
CA LYS A 42 -2.81 -0.94 9.54
C LYS A 42 -3.54 -1.26 8.24
N PRO A 43 -4.63 -0.55 7.93
CA PRO A 43 -5.35 -0.75 6.68
C PRO A 43 -4.47 -0.33 5.49
N ILE A 44 -4.53 -1.12 4.42
CA ILE A 44 -3.81 -0.90 3.17
C ILE A 44 -4.83 -0.50 2.09
N ARG A 45 -4.57 0.62 1.43
CA ARG A 45 -5.34 1.11 0.29
C ARG A 45 -4.54 0.88 -0.96
N PHE A 46 -5.20 0.40 -2.02
CA PHE A 46 -4.62 0.34 -3.35
C PHE A 46 -5.25 1.43 -4.21
N GLN A 47 -4.41 2.10 -5.00
CA GLN A 47 -4.83 3.10 -5.98
C GLN A 47 -4.19 2.78 -7.32
N ALA A 48 -5.03 2.62 -8.34
CA ALA A 48 -4.57 2.39 -9.70
C ALA A 48 -4.10 3.71 -10.32
N GLU A 49 -2.91 3.71 -10.91
CA GLU A 49 -2.36 4.80 -11.69
C GLU A 49 -2.13 4.34 -13.14
N THR A 50 -2.77 5.01 -14.08
CA THR A 50 -2.85 4.55 -15.48
C THR A 50 -1.52 4.71 -16.22
N HIS A 51 -0.64 5.57 -15.71
CA HIS A 51 0.69 5.82 -16.29
C HIS A 51 1.74 4.83 -15.78
N TYR A 52 1.42 4.02 -14.77
CA TYR A 52 2.37 3.11 -14.16
C TYR A 52 2.39 1.79 -14.94
N THR A 53 3.60 1.31 -15.20
CA THR A 53 3.78 -0.06 -15.67
C THR A 53 3.66 -1.02 -14.50
N GLN A 54 3.48 -2.32 -14.77
CA GLN A 54 3.42 -3.36 -13.73
C GLN A 54 4.65 -3.40 -12.79
N GLU A 55 5.77 -2.81 -13.22
CA GLU A 55 7.01 -2.75 -12.45
C GLU A 55 7.11 -1.47 -11.60
N GLN A 56 6.19 -0.52 -11.79
CA GLN A 56 6.15 0.75 -11.08
C GLN A 56 5.08 0.70 -10.00
N PHE A 57 5.52 0.96 -8.77
CA PHE A 57 4.64 1.13 -7.63
C PHE A 57 5.26 2.10 -6.62
N ASP A 58 4.41 2.83 -5.92
CA ASP A 58 4.78 3.73 -4.82
C ASP A 58 4.04 3.33 -3.56
N VAL A 59 4.73 3.43 -2.41
CA VAL A 59 4.14 3.17 -1.10
C VAL A 59 4.22 4.44 -0.27
N VAL A 60 3.05 4.99 0.06
CA VAL A 60 2.91 6.22 0.84
C VAL A 60 2.39 5.88 2.24
N LEU A 61 3.10 6.39 3.23
CA LEU A 61 2.72 6.35 4.65
C LEU A 61 1.85 7.58 4.95
N MET A 62 0.57 7.36 5.28
CA MET A 62 -0.41 8.43 5.60
C MET A 62 -0.84 8.41 7.05
#